data_AF-G4D314-F1
#
_entry.id   AF-G4D314-F1
#
_cell.length_a   1.000
_cell.length_b   1.000
_cell.length_c   1.000
_cell.angle_alpha   90.00
_cell.angle_beta   90.00
_cell.angle_gamma   90.00
#
_symmetry.space_group_name_H-M   'P 1'
#
loop_
_entity.id
_entity.type
_entity.pdbx_description
1 polymer ?
#
loop_
_entity_poly.entity_id
_entity_poly.type
_entity_poly.pdbx_seq_one_letter_code
_entity_poly.pdbx_strand_id
1 'polypeptide(L)'
;MKKQFLAKSNPIETIQEHTDNLLIQLAKLKEIYPNINVDWTLLEIACIYHDLGKMNSSFQSKINKNSKFKNIDNEIPHGILSACFLDVEELKQKYSHYDNVKEKYVSYILLFIFTIIEILLRK
;
A
#
# COMPACT_ATOMS: atom_id res chain seq x y z
N MET A 1 7.10 -23.54 -8.04
CA MET A 1 7.72 -22.46 -7.25
C MET A 1 6.69 -21.34 -7.07
N LYS A 2 6.42 -20.87 -5.85
CA LYS A 2 5.61 -19.66 -5.64
C LYS A 2 6.31 -18.50 -6.36
N LYS A 3 5.63 -17.79 -7.27
CA LYS A 3 6.16 -16.54 -7.82
C LYS A 3 6.24 -15.54 -6.68
N GLN A 4 7.44 -15.07 -6.36
CA GLN A 4 7.64 -13.98 -5.43
C GLN A 4 7.54 -12.67 -6.21
N PHE A 5 6.68 -11.77 -5.75
CA PHE A 5 6.52 -10.44 -6.34
C PHE A 5 7.43 -9.46 -5.62
N LEU A 6 8.21 -8.70 -6.37
CA LEU A 6 9.15 -7.71 -5.82
C LEU A 6 8.47 -6.37 -5.56
N ALA A 7 8.76 -5.76 -4.42
CA ALA A 7 8.46 -4.36 -4.12
C ALA A 7 9.66 -3.45 -4.46
N LYS A 8 10.89 -3.95 -4.23
CA LYS A 8 12.16 -3.27 -4.57
C LYS A 8 13.14 -4.26 -5.21
N SER A 9 13.96 -3.75 -6.14
CA SER A 9 15.04 -4.52 -6.79
C SER A 9 16.43 -4.22 -6.24
N ASN A 10 16.59 -3.16 -5.45
CA ASN A 10 17.86 -2.79 -4.84
C ASN A 10 17.66 -2.01 -3.52
N PRO A 11 17.85 -2.64 -2.35
CA PRO A 11 18.02 -4.09 -2.18
C PRO A 11 16.78 -4.85 -2.68
N ILE A 12 16.96 -6.14 -2.97
CA ILE A 12 15.83 -7.02 -3.32
C ILE A 12 14.93 -7.13 -2.08
N GLU A 13 13.66 -6.76 -2.24
CA GLU A 13 12.64 -6.83 -1.19
C GLU A 13 11.32 -7.25 -1.86
N THR A 14 10.71 -8.32 -1.38
CA THR A 14 9.39 -8.78 -1.83
C THR A 14 8.27 -7.91 -1.27
N ILE A 15 7.09 -7.95 -1.88
CA ILE A 15 5.90 -7.25 -1.36
C ILE A 15 5.57 -7.71 0.06
N GLN A 16 5.73 -9.00 0.35
CA GLN A 16 5.50 -9.54 1.69
C GLN A 16 6.49 -8.98 2.71
N GLU A 17 7.80 -9.08 2.43
CA GLU A 17 8.84 -8.54 3.32
C GLU A 17 8.67 -7.04 3.55
N HIS A 18 8.33 -6.31 2.49
CA HIS A 18 8.06 -4.88 2.57
C HIS A 18 6.88 -4.56 3.50
N THR A 19 5.78 -5.32 3.35
CA THR A 19 4.58 -5.18 4.17
C THR A 19 4.84 -5.56 5.63
N ASP A 20 5.55 -6.65 5.87
CA ASP A 20 5.92 -7.10 7.22
C ASP A 20 6.77 -6.04 7.94
N ASN A 21 7.76 -5.46 7.23
CA ASN A 21 8.58 -4.38 7.77
C ASN A 21 7.75 -3.13 8.13
N LEU A 22 6.78 -2.76 7.30
CA LEU A 22 5.84 -1.68 7.56
C LEU A 22 4.98 -1.93 8.80
N LEU A 23 4.44 -3.13 8.95
CA LEU A 23 3.65 -3.51 10.13
C LEU A 23 4.48 -3.47 11.42
N ILE A 24 5.75 -3.88 11.36
CA ILE A 24 6.68 -3.75 12.49
C ILE A 24 6.90 -2.26 12.83
N GLN A 25 7.06 -1.38 11.84
CA GLN A 25 7.22 0.06 12.11
C GLN A 25 5.93 0.66 12.65
N LEU A 26 4.77 0.24 12.17
CA LEU A 26 3.46 0.69 12.66
C LEU A 26 3.27 0.31 14.14
N ALA A 27 3.63 -0.91 14.52
CA ALA A 27 3.59 -1.35 15.90
C ALA A 27 4.48 -0.49 16.81
N LYS A 28 5.71 -0.20 16.37
CA LYS A 28 6.62 0.71 17.09
C LYS A 28 6.07 2.13 17.19
N LEU A 29 5.48 2.65 16.11
CA LEU A 29 4.86 3.97 16.11
C LEU A 29 3.74 4.05 17.16
N LYS A 30 2.90 3.00 17.25
CA LYS A 30 1.84 2.88 18.24
C LYS A 30 2.37 2.79 19.68
N GLU A 31 3.49 2.13 19.89
CA GLU A 31 4.16 2.05 21.19
C GLU A 31 4.70 3.41 21.64
N ILE A 32 5.36 4.15 20.74
CA ILE A 32 5.96 5.45 21.06
C ILE A 32 4.89 6.54 21.23
N TYR A 33 3.83 6.48 20.42
CA TYR A 33 2.78 7.50 20.38
C TYR A 33 1.38 6.89 20.59
N PRO A 34 1.08 6.28 21.74
CA PRO A 34 -0.19 5.55 21.93
C PRO A 34 -1.43 6.46 21.91
N ASN A 35 -1.25 7.75 22.23
CA ASN A 35 -2.35 8.70 22.45
C ASN A 35 -2.59 9.67 21.28
N ILE A 36 -1.93 9.48 20.12
CA ILE A 36 -2.21 10.32 18.95
C ILE A 36 -3.60 10.00 18.41
N ASN A 37 -4.29 11.03 17.93
CA ASN A 37 -5.62 10.88 17.37
C ASN A 37 -5.54 10.35 15.92
N VAL A 38 -5.34 9.03 15.79
CA VAL A 38 -5.30 8.31 14.51
C VAL A 38 -6.13 7.04 14.59
N ASP A 39 -6.64 6.59 13.44
CA ASP A 39 -7.24 5.27 13.33
C ASP A 39 -6.17 4.23 13.00
N TRP A 40 -5.71 3.51 14.03
CA TRP A 40 -4.72 2.45 13.89
C TRP A 40 -5.15 1.33 12.95
N THR A 41 -6.44 1.04 12.85
CA THR A 41 -6.94 0.00 11.94
C THR A 41 -6.80 0.47 10.49
N LEU A 42 -7.15 1.72 10.22
CA LEU A 42 -7.02 2.29 8.88
C LEU A 42 -5.54 2.35 8.44
N LEU A 43 -4.62 2.63 9.36
CA LEU A 43 -3.17 2.57 9.12
C LEU A 43 -2.68 1.17 8.77
N GLU A 44 -3.18 0.16 9.49
CA GLU A 44 -2.84 -1.25 9.22
C GLU A 44 -3.33 -1.68 7.84
N ILE A 45 -4.58 -1.32 7.49
CA ILE A 45 -5.14 -1.54 6.15
C ILE A 45 -4.27 -0.84 5.10
N ALA A 46 -3.89 0.43 5.30
CA ALA A 46 -3.00 1.12 4.38
C ALA A 46 -1.67 0.37 4.20
N CYS A 47 -1.04 -0.10 5.28
CA CYS A 47 0.20 -0.88 5.20
C CYS A 47 0.04 -2.17 4.40
N ILE A 48 -1.05 -2.91 4.61
CA ILE A 48 -1.30 -4.19 3.92
C ILE A 48 -1.55 -4.00 2.42
N TYR A 49 -2.37 -3.00 2.07
CA TYR A 49 -2.89 -2.90 0.71
C TYR A 49 -2.06 -2.00 -0.21
N HIS A 50 -1.25 -1.07 0.30
CA HIS A 50 -0.62 0.00 -0.51
C HIS A 50 0.16 -0.50 -1.73
N ASP A 51 0.87 -1.61 -1.59
CA ASP A 51 1.80 -2.13 -2.60
C ASP A 51 1.28 -3.39 -3.31
N LEU A 52 0.08 -3.88 -3.00
CA LEU A 52 -0.47 -5.07 -3.66
C LEU A 52 -0.61 -4.90 -5.17
N GLY A 53 -0.88 -3.68 -5.63
CA GLY A 53 -0.88 -3.34 -7.05
C GLY A 53 0.45 -3.60 -7.75
N LYS A 54 1.58 -3.66 -7.04
CA LYS A 54 2.90 -3.99 -7.62
C LYS A 54 2.99 -5.44 -8.11
N MET A 55 2.05 -6.31 -7.75
CA MET A 55 1.97 -7.68 -8.31
C MET A 55 1.67 -7.69 -9.81
N ASN A 56 1.20 -6.57 -10.38
CA ASN A 56 0.87 -6.50 -11.79
C ASN A 56 2.08 -6.79 -12.70
N SER A 57 1.82 -7.41 -13.84
CA SER A 57 2.86 -7.90 -14.76
C SER A 57 3.72 -6.78 -15.35
N SER A 58 3.17 -5.58 -15.54
CA SER A 58 3.93 -4.43 -16.03
C SER A 58 4.98 -4.00 -15.00
N PHE A 59 4.57 -3.79 -13.75
CA PHE A 59 5.47 -3.42 -12.67
C PHE A 59 6.55 -4.49 -12.46
N GLN A 60 6.15 -5.76 -12.39
CA GLN A 60 7.09 -6.87 -12.21
C GLN A 60 8.08 -7.02 -13.38
N SER A 61 7.67 -6.69 -14.61
CA SER A 61 8.58 -6.72 -15.75
C SER A 61 9.60 -5.59 -15.69
N LYS A 62 9.16 -4.39 -15.27
CA LYS A 62 10.02 -3.20 -15.10
C LYS A 62 11.05 -3.40 -13.99
N ILE A 63 10.61 -3.85 -12.82
CA ILE A 63 11.49 -4.02 -11.65
C ILE A 63 12.53 -5.13 -11.83
N ASN A 64 12.20 -6.18 -12.59
CA ASN A 64 13.14 -7.25 -12.93
C ASN A 64 14.09 -6.88 -14.08
N LYS A 65 14.09 -5.62 -14.56
CA LYS A 65 14.91 -5.12 -15.69
C LYS A 65 14.78 -5.96 -16.97
N ASN A 66 13.68 -6.69 -17.14
CA ASN A 66 13.42 -7.42 -18.38
C ASN A 66 13.04 -6.40 -19.47
N SER A 67 13.99 -6.15 -20.36
CA SER A 67 13.97 -5.07 -21.37
C SER A 67 12.80 -5.13 -22.37
N LYS A 68 12.08 -6.26 -22.45
CA LYS A 68 10.97 -6.47 -23.39
C LYS A 68 9.72 -5.63 -23.11
N PHE A 69 9.59 -5.03 -21.92
CA PHE A 69 8.39 -4.28 -21.49
C PHE A 69 8.70 -2.86 -21.01
N LYS A 70 9.85 -2.29 -21.40
CA LYS A 70 10.29 -0.96 -20.94
C LYS A 70 9.30 0.17 -21.28
N ASN A 71 8.48 0.00 -22.32
CA ASN A 71 7.57 1.03 -22.84
C ASN A 71 6.14 0.49 -22.94
N ILE A 72 5.51 0.16 -21.81
CA ILE A 72 4.04 0.03 -21.75
C ILE A 72 3.51 1.43 -21.44
N ASP A 73 3.12 2.16 -22.48
CA ASP A 73 2.64 3.56 -22.38
C ASP A 73 1.28 3.70 -21.65
N ASN A 74 0.63 2.57 -21.32
CA ASN A 74 -0.67 2.50 -20.63
C ASN A 74 -0.59 1.79 -19.27
N GLU A 75 0.53 1.89 -18.54
CA GLU A 75 0.61 1.29 -17.21
C GLU A 75 -0.34 1.99 -16.23
N ILE A 76 -1.28 1.22 -15.66
CA ILE A 76 -2.13 1.68 -14.57
C ILE A 76 -1.23 1.84 -13.33
N PRO A 77 -1.22 3.01 -12.66
CA PRO A 77 -0.47 3.21 -11.43
C PRO A 77 -0.78 2.12 -10.40
N HIS A 78 0.26 1.54 -9.80
CA HIS A 78 0.09 0.46 -8.82
C HIS A 78 -0.81 0.88 -7.64
N GLY A 79 -0.78 2.15 -7.20
CA GLY A 79 -1.70 2.64 -6.16
C GLY A 79 -3.18 2.54 -6.53
N ILE A 80 -3.53 2.71 -7.81
CA ILE A 80 -4.91 2.51 -8.29
C ILE A 80 -5.27 1.02 -8.24
N LEU A 81 -4.36 0.15 -8.69
CA LEU A 81 -4.56 -1.30 -8.65
C LEU A 81 -4.63 -1.83 -7.21
N SER A 82 -3.84 -1.27 -6.29
CA SER A 82 -3.87 -1.56 -4.86
C SER A 82 -5.24 -1.28 -4.26
N ALA A 83 -5.89 -0.18 -4.66
CA ALA A 83 -7.23 0.16 -4.20
C ALA A 83 -8.29 -0.87 -4.64
N CYS A 84 -8.08 -1.58 -5.76
CA CYS A 84 -8.98 -2.63 -6.22
C CYS A 84 -9.00 -3.87 -5.31
N PHE A 85 -8.02 -4.04 -4.40
CA PHE A 85 -7.98 -5.14 -3.44
C PHE A 85 -8.73 -4.84 -2.14
N LEU A 86 -9.16 -3.60 -1.92
CA LEU A 86 -9.88 -3.22 -0.71
C LEU A 86 -11.30 -3.80 -0.72
N ASP A 87 -11.72 -4.38 0.41
CA ASP A 87 -13.14 -4.71 0.62
C ASP A 87 -13.91 -3.43 0.95
N VAL A 88 -14.49 -2.86 -0.10
CA VAL A 88 -15.23 -1.60 -0.01
C VAL A 88 -16.50 -1.73 0.85
N GLU A 89 -17.14 -2.91 0.87
CA GLU A 89 -18.37 -3.10 1.65
C GLU A 89 -18.06 -3.26 3.13
N GLU A 90 -17.01 -4.01 3.48
CA GLU A 90 -16.51 -4.10 4.85
C GLU A 90 -16.11 -2.70 5.37
N LEU A 91 -15.35 -1.94 4.58
CA LEU A 91 -14.95 -0.58 4.94
C LEU A 91 -16.16 0.34 5.13
N LYS A 92 -17.15 0.28 4.24
CA LYS A 92 -18.39 1.06 4.38
C LYS A 92 -19.14 0.68 5.64
N GLN A 93 -19.25 -0.60 5.96
CA GLN A 93 -19.95 -1.05 7.16
C GLN A 93 -19.25 -0.54 8.42
N LYS A 94 -17.93 -0.72 8.49
CA LYS A 94 -17.09 -0.33 9.63
C LYS A 94 -17.05 1.18 9.85
N TYR A 95 -17.11 1.96 8.78
CA TYR A 95 -17.02 3.43 8.82
C TYR A 95 -18.33 4.14 8.49
N SER A 96 -19.46 3.42 8.58
CA SER A 96 -20.80 3.90 8.22
C SER A 96 -21.27 5.13 9.01
N HIS A 97 -20.72 5.35 10.22
CA HIS A 97 -21.08 6.46 11.11
C HIS A 97 -20.44 7.80 10.76
N TYR A 98 -19.53 7.84 9.79
CA TYR A 98 -18.97 9.10 9.33
C TYR A 98 -19.93 9.69 8.27
N ASP A 99 -20.28 10.98 8.40
CA ASP A 99 -21.41 11.55 7.65
C ASP A 99 -21.10 12.01 6.20
N ASN A 100 -19.86 11.84 5.70
CA ASN A 100 -19.44 12.34 4.36
C ASN A 100 -18.39 11.45 3.66
N VAL A 101 -18.69 10.16 3.45
CA VAL A 101 -17.66 9.10 3.44
C VAL A 101 -17.27 8.53 2.07
N LYS A 102 -18.12 8.56 1.04
CA LYS A 102 -17.80 7.76 -0.17
C LYS A 102 -16.59 8.27 -0.94
N GLU A 103 -16.46 9.58 -1.14
CA GLU A 103 -15.32 10.15 -1.88
C GLU A 103 -14.10 10.37 -0.98
N LYS A 104 -14.31 10.81 0.26
CA LYS A 104 -13.23 11.12 1.19
C LYS A 104 -12.37 9.92 1.54
N TYR A 105 -12.92 8.70 1.60
CA TYR A 105 -12.20 7.53 2.13
C TYR A 105 -11.22 6.95 1.13
N VAL A 106 -11.62 6.87 -0.13
CA VAL A 106 -10.71 6.47 -1.21
C VAL A 106 -9.61 7.52 -1.34
N SER A 107 -9.95 8.82 -1.29
CA SER A 107 -8.94 9.87 -1.33
C SER A 107 -8.06 9.94 -0.09
N TYR A 108 -8.58 9.67 1.12
CA TYR A 108 -7.78 9.61 2.33
C TYR A 108 -6.90 8.38 2.32
N ILE A 109 -7.42 7.19 1.99
CA ILE A 109 -6.59 5.98 1.85
C ILE A 109 -5.47 6.21 0.82
N LEU A 110 -5.77 6.80 -0.35
CA LEU A 110 -4.75 7.12 -1.35
C LEU A 110 -3.75 8.18 -0.87
N LEU A 111 -4.21 9.27 -0.24
CA LEU A 111 -3.34 10.33 0.31
C LEU A 111 -2.51 9.85 1.49
N PHE A 112 -3.06 8.94 2.32
CA PHE A 112 -2.40 8.35 3.49
C PHE A 112 -1.39 7.29 3.06
N ILE A 113 -1.71 6.49 2.03
CA ILE A 113 -0.76 5.59 1.37
C ILE A 113 0.46 6.37 0.87
N PHE A 114 0.27 7.50 0.18
CA PHE A 114 1.38 8.34 -0.29
C PHE A 114 2.19 8.95 0.86
N THR A 115 1.54 9.40 1.93
CA THR A 115 2.18 10.13 3.04
C THR A 115 2.95 9.21 3.99
N ILE A 116 2.42 8.01 4.30
CA ILE A 116 3.09 7.02 5.13
C ILE A 116 4.32 6.44 4.42
N ILE A 117 4.26 6.25 3.10
CA ILE A 117 5.42 5.84 2.28
C ILE A 117 6.54 6.88 2.39
N GLU A 118 6.25 8.17 2.25
CA GLU A 118 7.27 9.24 2.37
C GLU A 118 7.85 9.35 3.79
N ILE A 119 7.05 9.11 4.83
CA ILE A 119 7.49 9.26 6.23
C ILE A 119 8.21 8.01 6.76
N LEU A 120 7.74 6.81 6.44
CA LEU A 120 8.31 5.55 6.96
C LEU A 120 9.45 4.99 6.09
N LEU A 121 9.54 5.35 4.81
CA LEU A 121 10.55 4.82 3.88
C LEU A 121 11.64 5.82 3.49
N ARG A 122 11.63 7.06 4.01
CA ARG A 122 12.78 7.96 3.96
C ARG A 122 13.91 7.39 4.82
N LYS A 123 14.83 6.69 4.15
CA LYS A 123 16.25 6.68 4.51
C LYS A 123 16.95 7.77 3.73
#